data_AF-A0A3D9Q9Q4-F1
#
_entry.id   AF-A0A3D9Q9Q4-F1
#
_cell.length_a   1.000
_cell.length_b   1.000
_cell.length_c   1.000
_cell.angle_alpha   90.00
_cell.angle_beta   90.00
_cell.angle_gamma   90.00
#
_symmetry.space_group_name_H-M   'P 1'
#
loop_
_entity.id
_entity.type
_entity.pdbx_description
1 polymer ?
#
loop_
_entity_poly.entity_id
_entity_poly.type
_entity_poly.pdbx_seq_one_letter_code
_entity_poly.pdbx_strand_id
1 'polypeptide(L)'
;MKQHPRYAYFTVIIVILILLSYLPEQLTVWQNWALPVLAGCMFVPLIISILKRHHERARTFAVITNSIVMIGLISSVGILLHQLFTHAASASELFGSALVLWVTNILVFSVWYWEIDRGGPRARNEQEDRVPDFLFPQMTSGREDLKSWNPAFLDYLFLAFNTNTAFSPTDTLVLSKTAKVLTMMQASISLVIVAVLAARAINIA
;
A
#
# COMPACT_ATOMS: atom_id res chain seq x y z
N MET A 1 -23.26 -15.49 -0.30
CA MET A 1 -22.12 -14.57 -0.51
C MET A 1 -21.67 -14.03 0.84
N LYS A 2 -20.58 -14.58 1.42
CA LYS A 2 -20.02 -14.04 2.67
C LYS A 2 -19.30 -12.74 2.34
N GLN A 3 -19.91 -11.60 2.64
CA GLN A 3 -19.22 -10.31 2.53
C GLN A 3 -18.14 -10.26 3.60
N HIS A 4 -16.86 -10.39 3.20
CA HIS A 4 -15.77 -10.10 4.12
C HIS A 4 -15.87 -8.63 4.54
N PRO A 5 -15.88 -8.31 5.84
CA PRO A 5 -16.22 -6.97 6.26
C PRO A 5 -15.04 -6.04 5.95
N ARG A 6 -15.28 -4.96 5.20
CA ARG A 6 -14.24 -4.07 4.62
C ARG A 6 -13.59 -3.11 5.63
N TYR A 7 -13.74 -3.34 6.94
CA TYR A 7 -13.22 -2.44 7.98
C TYR A 7 -11.70 -2.27 7.86
N ALA A 8 -10.96 -3.37 7.65
CA ALA A 8 -9.51 -3.31 7.55
C ALA A 8 -9.02 -2.39 6.42
N TYR A 9 -9.70 -2.41 5.27
CA TYR A 9 -9.42 -1.51 4.15
C TYR A 9 -9.63 -0.04 4.53
N PHE A 10 -10.76 0.29 5.14
CA PHE A 10 -11.04 1.66 5.60
C PHE A 10 -10.09 2.11 6.70
N THR A 11 -9.76 1.22 7.64
CA THR A 11 -8.77 1.49 8.69
C THR A 11 -7.41 1.83 8.07
N VAL A 12 -6.95 1.03 7.10
CA VAL A 12 -5.67 1.30 6.42
C VAL A 12 -5.68 2.65 5.71
N ILE A 13 -6.77 2.99 5.04
CA ILE A 13 -6.92 4.31 4.40
C ILE A 13 -6.80 5.45 5.41
N ILE A 14 -7.52 5.35 6.53
CA ILE A 14 -7.48 6.38 7.58
C ILE A 14 -6.06 6.51 8.13
N VAL A 15 -5.37 5.38 8.36
CA VAL A 15 -3.99 5.37 8.83
C VAL A 15 -3.06 6.02 7.79
N ILE A 16 -3.23 5.76 6.49
CA ILE A 16 -2.47 6.44 5.43
C ILE A 16 -2.66 7.96 5.53
N LEU A 17 -3.90 8.45 5.62
CA LEU A 17 -4.18 9.89 5.71
C LEU A 17 -3.53 10.53 6.93
N ILE A 18 -3.60 9.86 8.08
CA ILE A 18 -2.95 10.30 9.31
C ILE A 18 -1.44 10.34 9.13
N LEU A 19 -0.81 9.28 8.62
CA LEU A 19 0.63 9.24 8.39
C LEU A 19 1.10 10.36 7.45
N LEU A 20 0.37 10.60 6.36
CA LEU A 20 0.70 11.66 5.42
C LEU A 20 0.60 13.06 6.06
N SER A 21 -0.29 13.28 7.02
CA SER A 21 -0.38 14.55 7.74
C SER A 21 0.80 14.82 8.70
N TYR A 22 1.56 13.79 9.08
CA TYR A 22 2.77 13.95 9.90
C TYR A 22 4.04 14.21 9.08
N LEU A 23 3.97 14.16 7.74
CA LEU A 23 5.14 14.48 6.92
C LEU A 23 5.49 15.97 7.01
N PRO A 24 6.78 16.31 7.23
CA PRO A 24 7.25 17.69 7.19
C PRO A 24 6.99 18.34 5.83
N GLU A 25 6.67 19.63 5.80
CA GLU A 25 6.45 20.38 4.54
C GLU A 25 7.65 20.33 3.59
N GLN A 26 8.85 20.20 4.14
CA GLN A 26 10.09 20.11 3.37
C GLN A 26 10.18 18.82 2.54
N LEU A 27 9.44 17.77 2.92
CA LEU A 27 9.43 16.45 2.28
C LEU A 27 8.23 16.24 1.36
N THR A 28 7.36 17.24 1.24
CA THR A 28 6.21 17.20 0.33
C THR A 28 6.38 18.27 -0.75
N VAL A 29 6.06 17.92 -2.01
CA VAL A 29 6.09 18.88 -3.14
C VAL A 29 5.08 20.02 -2.94
N TRP A 30 4.03 19.75 -2.17
CA TRP A 30 2.95 20.67 -1.83
C TRP A 30 2.97 20.94 -0.33
N GLN A 31 2.09 21.83 0.16
CA GLN A 31 1.85 21.91 1.60
C GLN A 31 1.46 20.53 2.15
N ASN A 32 1.97 20.16 3.31
CA ASN A 32 1.81 18.81 3.90
C ASN A 32 0.35 18.38 4.08
N TRP A 33 -0.59 19.31 4.21
CA TRP A 33 -2.03 19.02 4.30
C TRP A 33 -2.70 18.80 2.93
N ALA A 34 -2.12 19.25 1.83
CA ALA A 34 -2.76 19.23 0.52
C ALA A 34 -3.00 17.79 0.02
N LEU A 35 -2.00 16.92 0.17
CA LEU A 35 -2.11 15.51 -0.25
C LEU A 35 -3.11 14.72 0.61
N PRO A 36 -3.07 14.77 1.96
CA PRO A 36 -4.11 14.18 2.81
C PRO A 36 -5.51 14.70 2.51
N VAL A 37 -5.68 16.02 2.30
CA VAL A 37 -6.98 16.62 2.00
C VAL A 37 -7.49 16.15 0.65
N LEU A 38 -6.67 16.18 -0.40
CA LEU A 38 -7.05 15.70 -1.73
C LEU A 38 -7.44 14.22 -1.71
N ALA A 39 -6.63 13.39 -1.05
CA ALA A 39 -6.94 11.97 -0.89
C ALA A 39 -8.23 11.78 -0.09
N GLY A 40 -8.40 12.49 1.04
CA GLY A 40 -9.62 12.50 1.86
C GLY A 40 -10.87 12.88 1.07
N CYS A 41 -10.79 13.93 0.24
CA CYS A 41 -11.86 14.36 -0.66
C CYS A 41 -12.25 13.27 -1.67
N MET A 42 -11.29 12.51 -2.19
CA MET A 42 -11.55 11.37 -3.09
C MET A 42 -12.01 10.09 -2.34
N PHE A 43 -11.71 9.98 -1.05
CA PHE A 43 -12.21 8.89 -0.21
C PHE A 43 -13.70 9.01 0.11
N VAL A 44 -14.26 10.22 0.20
CA VAL A 44 -15.70 10.42 0.40
C VAL A 44 -16.55 9.78 -0.72
N PRO A 45 -16.33 10.06 -2.03
CA PRO A 45 -17.10 9.42 -3.10
C PRO A 45 -16.81 7.92 -3.21
N LEU A 46 -15.64 7.44 -2.79
CA LEU A 46 -15.36 6.01 -2.65
C LEU A 46 -16.29 5.35 -1.63
N ILE A 47 -16.35 5.89 -0.41
CA ILE A 47 -17.23 5.37 0.67
C ILE A 47 -18.68 5.38 0.20
N ILE A 48 -19.14 6.49 -0.37
CA ILE A 48 -20.51 6.61 -0.90
C ILE A 48 -20.77 5.56 -1.98
N SER A 49 -19.83 5.33 -2.90
CA SER A 49 -19.97 4.33 -3.97
C SER A 49 -20.01 2.91 -3.42
N ILE A 50 -19.24 2.59 -2.37
CA ILE A 50 -19.27 1.29 -1.70
C ILE A 50 -20.62 1.08 -0.99
N LEU A 51 -21.08 2.07 -0.23
CA LEU A 51 -22.36 2.02 0.50
C LEU A 51 -23.55 1.90 -0.46
N LYS A 52 -23.53 2.62 -1.60
CA LYS A 52 -24.55 2.53 -2.65
C LYS A 52 -24.43 1.29 -3.55
N ARG A 53 -23.49 0.37 -3.28
CA ARG A 53 -23.22 -0.83 -4.09
C ARG A 53 -22.87 -0.53 -5.56
N HIS A 54 -22.35 0.67 -5.84
CA HIS A 54 -21.85 1.08 -7.15
C HIS A 54 -20.41 0.60 -7.33
N HIS A 55 -20.24 -0.70 -7.48
CA HIS A 55 -18.94 -1.35 -7.37
C HIS A 55 -17.90 -0.91 -8.41
N GLU A 56 -18.30 -0.65 -9.67
CA GLU A 56 -17.39 -0.14 -10.71
C GLU A 56 -16.87 1.26 -10.35
N ARG A 57 -17.76 2.17 -9.92
CA ARG A 57 -17.37 3.52 -9.51
C ARG A 57 -16.49 3.50 -8.27
N ALA A 58 -16.82 2.63 -7.31
CA ALA A 58 -15.99 2.44 -6.13
C ALA A 58 -14.57 2.02 -6.50
N ARG A 59 -14.41 1.05 -7.42
CA ARG A 59 -13.10 0.63 -7.89
C ARG A 59 -12.34 1.77 -8.56
N THR A 60 -12.98 2.53 -9.44
CA THR A 60 -12.36 3.69 -10.10
C THR A 60 -11.87 4.72 -9.09
N PHE A 61 -12.70 5.09 -8.10
CA PHE A 61 -12.28 6.02 -7.06
C PHE A 61 -11.15 5.46 -6.19
N ALA A 62 -11.17 4.16 -5.85
CA ALA A 62 -10.11 3.52 -5.09
C ALA A 62 -8.78 3.57 -5.84
N VAL A 63 -8.77 3.19 -7.12
CA VAL A 63 -7.57 3.19 -7.97
C VAL A 63 -7.03 4.60 -8.16
N ILE A 64 -7.88 5.59 -8.45
CA ILE A 64 -7.46 6.99 -8.61
C ILE A 64 -6.85 7.51 -7.32
N THR A 65 -7.54 7.33 -6.18
CA THR A 65 -7.07 7.81 -4.88
C THR A 65 -5.73 7.16 -4.52
N ASN A 66 -5.61 5.84 -4.67
CA ASN A 66 -4.39 5.13 -4.35
C ASN A 66 -3.24 5.49 -5.30
N SER A 67 -3.53 5.81 -6.56
CA SER A 67 -2.53 6.32 -7.51
C SER A 67 -2.01 7.70 -7.11
N ILE A 68 -2.89 8.61 -6.69
CA ILE A 68 -2.49 9.94 -6.19
C ILE A 68 -1.58 9.80 -4.97
N VAL A 69 -1.98 8.98 -4.00
CA VAL A 69 -1.17 8.73 -2.80
C VAL A 69 0.17 8.11 -3.15
N MET A 70 0.20 7.15 -4.07
CA MET A 70 1.43 6.50 -4.52
C MET A 70 2.40 7.47 -5.21
N ILE A 71 1.90 8.38 -6.05
CA ILE A 71 2.71 9.43 -6.66
C ILE A 71 3.30 10.32 -5.56
N GLY A 72 2.48 10.74 -4.59
CA GLY A 72 2.93 11.53 -3.44
C GLY A 72 4.01 10.82 -2.61
N LEU A 73 3.85 9.51 -2.38
CA LEU A 73 4.85 8.67 -1.71
C LEU A 73 6.18 8.65 -2.49
N ILE A 74 6.15 8.38 -3.79
CA ILE A 74 7.35 8.35 -4.64
C ILE A 74 8.05 9.72 -4.65
N SER A 75 7.30 10.81 -4.79
CA SER A 75 7.85 12.16 -4.71
C SER A 75 8.50 12.43 -3.36
N SER A 76 7.84 12.06 -2.25
CA SER A 76 8.37 12.26 -0.90
C SER A 76 9.65 11.46 -0.65
N VAL A 77 9.74 10.23 -1.17
CA VAL A 77 10.96 9.41 -1.13
C VAL A 77 12.08 10.04 -1.96
N GLY A 78 11.77 10.62 -3.12
CA GLY A 78 12.74 11.36 -3.93
C GLY A 78 13.29 12.59 -3.20
N ILE A 79 12.44 13.34 -2.51
CA ILE A 79 12.88 14.50 -1.71
C ILE A 79 13.69 14.03 -0.48
N LEU A 80 13.27 12.94 0.18
CA LEU A 80 14.01 12.33 1.28
C LEU A 80 15.44 11.97 0.86
N LEU A 81 15.61 11.35 -0.31
CA LEU A 81 16.92 11.08 -0.89
C LEU A 81 17.72 12.35 -1.16
N HIS A 82 17.09 13.37 -1.74
CA HIS A 82 17.76 14.64 -2.02
C HIS A 82 18.28 15.30 -0.72
N GLN A 83 17.45 15.36 0.33
CA GLN A 83 17.83 15.91 1.63
C GLN A 83 18.90 15.08 2.35
N LEU A 84 18.95 13.76 2.12
CA LEU A 84 20.04 12.93 2.61
C LEU A 84 21.39 13.42 2.07
N PHE A 85 21.48 13.68 0.76
CA PHE A 85 22.73 14.10 0.11
C PHE A 85 23.09 15.58 0.38
N THR A 86 22.11 16.47 0.43
CA THR A 86 22.35 17.90 0.69
C THR A 86 22.55 18.24 2.16
N HIS A 87 22.32 17.29 3.08
CA HIS A 87 22.40 17.51 4.53
C HIS A 87 21.50 18.66 5.03
N ALA A 88 20.41 18.94 4.30
CA ALA A 88 19.55 20.09 4.54
C ALA A 88 18.59 19.91 5.74
N ALA A 89 18.35 18.67 6.16
CA ALA A 89 17.45 18.34 7.28
C ALA A 89 18.21 17.62 8.39
N SER A 90 17.71 17.75 9.62
CA SER A 90 18.34 17.07 10.77
C SER A 90 18.20 15.55 10.65
N ALA A 91 19.11 14.83 11.32
CA ALA A 91 19.13 13.38 11.22
C ALA A 91 17.87 12.73 11.85
N SER A 92 17.33 13.31 12.93
CA SER A 92 16.09 12.87 13.56
C SER A 92 14.85 13.09 12.68
N GLU A 93 14.76 14.24 11.99
CA GLU A 93 13.67 14.52 11.04
C GLU A 93 13.68 13.54 9.86
N LEU A 94 14.86 13.29 9.29
CA LEU A 94 15.00 12.33 8.18
C LEU A 94 14.69 10.90 8.62
N PHE A 95 15.12 10.50 9.82
CA PHE A 95 14.80 9.18 10.37
C PHE A 95 13.29 9.01 10.59
N GLY A 96 12.64 9.96 11.27
CA GLY A 96 11.20 9.92 11.53
C GLY A 96 10.39 9.90 10.23
N SER A 97 10.78 10.72 9.26
CA SER A 97 10.09 10.77 7.97
C SER A 97 10.30 9.52 7.13
N ALA A 98 11.51 8.96 7.13
CA ALA A 98 11.79 7.68 6.48
C ALA A 98 10.94 6.56 7.09
N LEU A 99 10.77 6.52 8.41
CA LEU A 99 9.89 5.55 9.08
C LEU A 99 8.42 5.72 8.68
N VAL A 100 7.92 6.94 8.63
CA VAL A 100 6.54 7.25 8.17
C VAL A 100 6.34 6.81 6.73
N LEU A 101 7.29 7.10 5.83
CA LEU A 101 7.24 6.69 4.43
C LEU A 101 7.35 5.17 4.28
N TRP A 102 8.14 4.51 5.12
CA TRP A 102 8.29 3.05 5.14
C TRP A 102 6.95 2.36 5.46
N VAL A 103 6.26 2.81 6.52
CA VAL A 103 4.93 2.29 6.87
C VAL A 103 3.92 2.63 5.78
N THR A 104 3.94 3.86 5.25
CA THR A 104 3.04 4.27 4.17
C THR A 104 3.20 3.40 2.91
N ASN A 105 4.43 3.00 2.57
CA ASN A 105 4.69 2.10 1.44
C ASN A 105 3.97 0.76 1.60
N ILE A 106 4.03 0.15 2.79
CA ILE A 106 3.30 -1.10 3.10
C ILE A 106 1.80 -0.92 2.86
N LEU A 107 1.23 0.16 3.40
CA LEU A 107 -0.20 0.41 3.34
C LEU A 107 -0.69 0.67 1.91
N VAL A 108 0.00 1.53 1.16
CA VAL A 108 -0.35 1.86 -0.25
C VAL A 108 -0.30 0.63 -1.14
N PHE A 109 0.72 -0.22 -0.99
CA PHE A 109 0.84 -1.43 -1.79
C PHE A 109 -0.12 -2.54 -1.35
N SER A 110 -0.48 -2.62 -0.07
CA SER A 110 -1.56 -3.52 0.37
C SER A 110 -2.90 -3.20 -0.29
N VAL A 111 -3.20 -1.90 -0.46
CA VAL A 111 -4.38 -1.43 -1.19
C VAL A 111 -4.27 -1.75 -2.68
N TRP A 112 -3.11 -1.53 -3.30
CA TRP A 112 -2.90 -1.91 -4.70
C TRP A 112 -3.14 -3.40 -4.93
N TYR A 113 -2.53 -4.27 -4.12
CA TYR A 113 -2.67 -5.72 -4.24
C TYR A 113 -4.12 -6.15 -4.07
N TRP A 114 -4.83 -5.56 -3.10
CA TRP A 114 -6.27 -5.78 -2.90
C TRP A 114 -7.12 -5.38 -4.10
N GLU A 115 -6.82 -4.26 -4.77
CA GLU A 115 -7.61 -3.74 -5.90
C GLU A 115 -7.30 -4.41 -7.25
N ILE A 116 -6.07 -4.93 -7.43
CA ILE A 116 -5.69 -5.61 -8.67
C ILE A 116 -6.08 -7.09 -8.67
N ASP A 117 -5.95 -7.78 -7.54
CA ASP A 117 -6.06 -9.24 -7.51
C ASP A 117 -7.44 -9.73 -7.91
N ARG A 118 -7.48 -10.66 -8.89
CA ARG A 118 -8.69 -11.21 -9.52
C ARG A 118 -9.62 -10.12 -10.07
N GLY A 119 -9.07 -8.99 -10.49
CA GLY A 119 -9.85 -7.85 -10.98
C GLY A 119 -10.58 -7.07 -9.89
N GLY A 120 -10.15 -7.21 -8.64
CA GLY A 120 -10.62 -6.43 -7.50
C GLY A 120 -11.71 -7.11 -6.67
N PRO A 121 -12.19 -6.44 -5.60
CA PRO A 121 -12.93 -7.09 -4.52
C PRO A 121 -14.30 -7.63 -4.90
N ARG A 122 -14.92 -7.08 -5.96
CA ARG A 122 -16.20 -7.58 -6.49
C ARG A 122 -15.97 -8.83 -7.33
N ALA A 123 -15.12 -8.74 -8.34
CA ALA A 123 -14.84 -9.84 -9.25
C ALA A 123 -14.32 -11.07 -8.49
N ARG A 124 -13.55 -10.87 -7.42
CA ARG A 124 -13.10 -11.94 -6.52
C ARG A 124 -14.24 -12.75 -5.87
N ASN A 125 -15.39 -12.12 -5.59
CA ASN A 125 -16.54 -12.79 -4.97
C ASN A 125 -17.55 -13.33 -6.01
N GLU A 126 -17.48 -12.87 -7.26
CA GLU A 126 -18.45 -13.21 -8.31
C GLU A 126 -17.89 -14.19 -9.36
N GLN A 127 -16.56 -14.23 -9.54
CA GLN A 127 -15.88 -15.04 -10.56
C GLN A 127 -14.81 -15.92 -9.89
N GLU A 128 -15.23 -17.06 -9.33
CA GLU A 128 -14.30 -18.00 -8.68
C GLU A 128 -13.24 -18.54 -9.65
N ASP A 129 -13.57 -18.68 -10.94
CA ASP A 129 -12.70 -19.23 -12.00
C ASP A 129 -11.63 -18.26 -12.52
N ARG A 130 -11.62 -17.00 -12.07
CA ARG A 130 -10.62 -16.04 -12.56
C ARG A 130 -9.24 -16.37 -12.00
N VAL A 131 -8.26 -16.46 -12.90
CA VAL A 131 -6.84 -16.70 -12.54
C VAL A 131 -6.37 -15.65 -11.53
N PRO A 132 -5.83 -16.05 -10.36
CA PRO A 132 -5.34 -15.11 -9.35
C PRO A 132 -4.10 -14.36 -9.82
N ASP A 133 -3.95 -13.11 -9.36
CA ASP A 133 -2.72 -12.34 -9.54
C ASP A 133 -1.68 -12.74 -8.49
N PHE A 134 -2.15 -13.13 -7.29
CA PHE A 134 -1.34 -13.69 -6.20
C PHE A 134 -1.87 -15.06 -5.78
N LEU A 135 -1.01 -16.07 -5.81
CA LEU A 135 -1.33 -17.42 -5.36
C LEU A 135 -0.87 -17.60 -3.92
N PHE A 136 -1.83 -17.59 -2.99
CA PHE A 136 -1.57 -17.79 -1.57
C PHE A 136 -1.46 -19.28 -1.22
N PRO A 137 -0.66 -19.67 -0.21
CA PRO A 137 -0.46 -21.06 0.19
C PRO A 137 -1.74 -21.81 0.55
N GLN A 138 -2.71 -21.10 1.12
CA GLN A 138 -4.01 -21.65 1.50
C GLN A 138 -4.73 -22.22 0.28
N MET A 139 -4.53 -21.62 -0.91
CA MET A 139 -5.13 -22.07 -2.17
C MET A 139 -4.52 -23.38 -2.70
N THR A 140 -3.28 -23.70 -2.34
CA THR A 140 -2.55 -24.89 -2.82
C THR A 140 -2.36 -25.97 -1.75
N SER A 141 -2.82 -25.71 -0.52
CA SER A 141 -2.62 -26.58 0.65
C SER A 141 -3.22 -27.98 0.54
N GLY A 142 -4.13 -28.23 -0.41
CA GLY A 142 -4.84 -29.52 -0.57
C GLY A 142 -5.85 -29.83 0.55
N ARG A 143 -5.93 -28.98 1.57
CA ARG A 143 -6.82 -29.12 2.72
C ARG A 143 -8.26 -28.80 2.35
N GLU A 144 -9.18 -29.67 2.75
CA GLU A 144 -10.60 -29.54 2.41
C GLU A 144 -11.28 -28.32 3.06
N ASP A 145 -10.85 -27.95 4.27
CA ASP A 145 -11.34 -26.74 4.96
C ASP A 145 -10.90 -25.43 4.28
N LEU A 146 -9.86 -25.48 3.44
CA LEU A 146 -9.32 -24.32 2.72
C LEU A 146 -9.73 -24.26 1.24
N LYS A 147 -10.45 -25.26 0.71
CA LYS A 147 -10.91 -25.26 -0.69
C LYS A 147 -11.79 -24.05 -1.04
N SER A 148 -12.54 -23.52 -0.07
CA SER A 148 -13.41 -22.34 -0.23
C SER A 148 -12.80 -21.06 0.35
N TRP A 149 -11.53 -21.11 0.73
CA TRP A 149 -10.84 -19.95 1.30
C TRP A 149 -10.65 -18.88 0.23
N ASN A 150 -10.91 -17.63 0.61
CA ASN A 150 -10.65 -16.46 -0.22
C ASN A 150 -9.79 -15.47 0.57
N PRO A 151 -8.83 -14.80 -0.10
CA PRO A 151 -7.94 -13.87 0.56
C PRO A 151 -8.71 -12.64 1.05
N ALA A 152 -8.53 -12.34 2.32
CA ALA A 152 -9.01 -11.13 2.97
C ALA A 152 -7.96 -10.02 2.83
N PHE A 153 -8.35 -8.78 3.15
CA PHE A 153 -7.46 -7.62 3.04
C PHE A 153 -6.16 -7.80 3.86
N LEU A 154 -6.24 -8.47 5.01
CA LEU A 154 -5.09 -8.74 5.87
C LEU A 154 -4.03 -9.60 5.19
N ASP A 155 -4.42 -10.52 4.30
CA ASP A 155 -3.49 -11.37 3.56
C ASP A 155 -2.62 -10.53 2.60
N TYR A 156 -3.20 -9.50 1.99
CA TYR A 156 -2.46 -8.55 1.14
C TYR A 156 -1.63 -7.56 1.94
N LEU A 157 -2.09 -7.17 3.14
CA LEU A 157 -1.28 -6.37 4.06
C LEU A 157 -0.05 -7.16 4.53
N PHE A 158 -0.23 -8.44 4.87
CA PHE A 158 0.86 -9.34 5.19
C PHE A 158 1.82 -9.50 4.00
N LEU A 159 1.30 -9.73 2.79
CA LEU A 159 2.12 -9.79 1.58
C LEU A 159 2.94 -8.50 1.39
N ALA A 160 2.29 -7.34 1.45
CA ALA A 160 2.96 -6.06 1.31
C ALA A 160 4.01 -5.83 2.41
N PHE A 161 3.72 -6.19 3.67
CA PHE A 161 4.68 -6.08 4.77
C PHE A 161 5.94 -6.92 4.50
N ASN A 162 5.77 -8.16 4.04
CA ASN A 162 6.86 -9.08 3.72
C ASN A 162 7.68 -8.60 2.51
N THR A 163 7.02 -8.12 1.45
CA THR A 163 7.69 -7.52 0.29
C THR A 163 8.48 -6.27 0.69
N ASN A 164 7.94 -5.46 1.60
CA ASN A 164 8.59 -4.24 2.07
C ASN A 164 9.81 -4.53 2.94
N THR A 165 9.73 -5.52 3.82
CA THR A 165 10.83 -5.89 4.72
C THR A 165 11.93 -6.69 4.01
N ALA A 166 11.62 -7.30 2.86
CA ALA A 166 12.47 -8.28 2.18
C ALA A 166 12.83 -9.52 3.04
N PHE A 167 12.15 -9.70 4.17
CA PHE A 167 12.20 -10.88 5.02
C PHE A 167 10.84 -11.57 4.92
N SER A 168 10.72 -12.54 4.03
CA SER A 168 9.47 -13.26 3.76
C SER A 168 9.72 -14.76 3.71
N PRO A 169 8.78 -15.59 4.17
CA PRO A 169 8.83 -17.03 3.91
C PRO A 169 8.63 -17.41 2.42
N THR A 170 8.40 -16.46 1.50
CA THR A 170 8.26 -16.71 0.04
C THR A 170 7.11 -17.65 -0.33
N ASP A 171 6.07 -17.72 0.50
CA ASP A 171 4.99 -18.69 0.25
C ASP A 171 3.93 -18.21 -0.76
N THR A 172 3.77 -16.88 -0.96
CA THR A 172 2.81 -16.34 -1.94
C THR A 172 3.47 -16.08 -3.29
N LEU A 173 3.01 -16.75 -4.34
CA LEU A 173 3.53 -16.57 -5.70
C LEU A 173 2.87 -15.38 -6.39
N VAL A 174 3.69 -14.56 -7.06
CA VAL A 174 3.22 -13.41 -7.87
C VAL A 174 3.09 -13.86 -9.33
N LEU A 175 1.86 -14.03 -9.81
CA LEU A 175 1.59 -14.68 -11.09
C LEU A 175 1.49 -13.69 -12.25
N SER A 176 0.71 -12.62 -12.10
CA SER A 176 0.43 -11.69 -13.21
C SER A 176 1.56 -10.70 -13.47
N LYS A 177 1.65 -10.21 -14.72
CA LYS A 177 2.66 -9.22 -15.11
C LYS A 177 2.54 -7.93 -14.29
N THR A 178 1.31 -7.45 -14.08
CA THR A 178 1.03 -6.23 -13.30
C THR A 178 1.44 -6.40 -11.84
N ALA A 179 1.11 -7.54 -11.23
CA ALA A 179 1.49 -7.83 -9.86
C ALA A 179 3.02 -7.88 -9.67
N LYS A 180 3.74 -8.45 -10.65
CA LYS A 180 5.22 -8.46 -10.65
C LYS A 180 5.80 -7.05 -10.66
N VAL A 181 5.30 -6.18 -11.55
CA VAL A 181 5.77 -4.79 -11.63
C VAL A 181 5.50 -4.02 -10.34
N LEU A 182 4.31 -4.16 -9.76
CA LEU A 182 3.98 -3.51 -8.48
C LEU A 182 4.88 -4.03 -7.35
N THR A 183 5.15 -5.34 -7.31
CA THR A 183 6.05 -5.94 -6.32
C THR A 183 7.48 -5.43 -6.46
N MET A 184 8.01 -5.36 -7.68
CA MET A 184 9.33 -4.77 -7.95
C MET A 184 9.39 -3.30 -7.53
N MET A 185 8.34 -2.54 -7.80
CA MET A 185 8.28 -1.12 -7.44
C MET A 185 8.24 -0.93 -5.92
N GLN A 186 7.41 -1.70 -5.21
CA GLN A 186 7.35 -1.66 -3.75
C GLN A 186 8.71 -1.96 -3.13
N ALA A 187 9.36 -3.05 -3.58
CA ALA A 187 10.67 -3.46 -3.08
C ALA A 187 11.74 -2.39 -3.34
N SER A 188 11.72 -1.76 -4.53
CA SER A 188 12.68 -0.70 -4.88
C SER A 188 12.50 0.54 -4.01
N ILE A 189 11.25 0.96 -3.78
CA ILE A 189 10.93 2.09 -2.88
C ILE A 189 11.37 1.76 -1.46
N SER A 190 11.07 0.55 -0.97
CA SER A 190 11.44 0.14 0.38
C SER A 190 12.96 0.12 0.57
N LEU A 191 13.70 -0.43 -0.39
CA LEU A 191 15.16 -0.49 -0.34
C LEU A 191 15.78 0.91 -0.19
N VAL A 192 15.27 1.88 -0.94
CA VAL A 192 15.67 3.29 -0.83
C VAL A 192 15.41 3.83 0.58
N ILE A 193 14.20 3.62 1.10
CA ILE A 193 13.82 4.12 2.42
C ILE A 193 14.68 3.49 3.53
N VAL A 194 14.91 2.17 3.46
CA VAL A 194 15.76 1.44 4.42
C VAL A 194 17.21 1.91 4.35
N ALA A 195 17.74 2.17 3.16
CA ALA A 195 19.09 2.73 3.00
C ALA A 195 19.22 4.10 3.68
N VAL A 196 18.21 4.98 3.55
CA VAL A 196 18.17 6.27 4.26
C VAL A 196 18.12 6.06 5.78
N LEU A 197 17.26 5.14 6.27
CA LEU A 197 17.16 4.82 7.70
C LEU A 197 18.51 4.35 8.25
N ALA A 198 19.20 3.44 7.55
CA ALA A 198 20.50 2.94 7.96
C ALA A 198 21.57 4.05 7.97
N ALA A 199 21.63 4.87 6.91
CA ALA A 199 22.58 5.97 6.81
C ALA A 199 22.41 7.00 7.94
N ARG A 200 21.16 7.33 8.31
CA ARG A 200 20.89 8.27 9.41
C ARG A 200 21.03 7.66 10.78
N ALA A 201 20.68 6.39 10.99
CA ALA A 201 20.91 5.71 12.28
C ALA A 201 22.40 5.73 12.66
N ILE A 202 23.30 5.49 11.70
CA ILE A 202 24.76 5.55 11.92
C ILE A 202 25.23 6.97 12.25
N ASN A 203 24.63 8.00 11.65
CA ASN A 203 25.02 9.40 11.87
C ASN A 203 24.47 10.01 13.18
N ILE A 204 23.51 9.35 13.83
CA ILE A 204 22.91 9.80 15.11
C ILE A 204 23.57 9.10 16.31
N ALA A 205 24.11 7.89 16.11
CA ALA A 205 24.82 7.11 17.12
C ALA A 205 26.24 7.64 17.35
#